data_AF-A0A955RAN6-F1
#
_entry.id   AF-A0A955RAN6-F1
#
_cell.length_a   1.000
_cell.length_b   1.000
_cell.length_c   1.000
_cell.angle_alpha   90.00
_cell.angle_beta   90.00
_cell.angle_gamma   90.00
#
_symmetry.space_group_name_H-M   'P 1'
#
loop_
_entity.id
_entity.type
_entity.pdbx_description
1 polymer ?
#
loop_
_entity_poly.entity_id
_entity_poly.type
_entity_poly.pdbx_seq_one_letter_code
_entity_poly.pdbx_strand_id
1 'polypeptide(L)' 'RPVGLWDARLPEDCVLVIGNEDEGPGDVLLEAADEVVAIPMWGINHSYPMTVAAGIVMAEWARRRYAGEGRVVVTKKG' A
#
# COMPACT_ATOMS: atom_id res chain seq x y z
N ARG A 1 -4.36 -14.16 -7.45
CA ARG A 1 -3.09 -13.62 -8.00
C ARG A 1 -3.07 -12.13 -7.71
N PRO A 2 -1.96 -11.57 -7.23
CA PRO A 2 -1.91 -10.16 -6.86
C PRO A 2 -2.04 -9.24 -8.08
N VAL A 3 -2.65 -8.06 -7.88
CA VAL A 3 -2.71 -6.93 -8.81
C VAL A 3 -1.58 -5.96 -8.48
N GLY A 4 -0.97 -5.32 -9.48
CA GLY A 4 0.06 -4.30 -9.25
C GLY A 4 -0.54 -3.06 -8.57
N LEU A 5 0.17 -2.45 -7.62
CA LEU A 5 -0.30 -1.27 -6.87
C LEU A 5 -0.84 -0.15 -7.77
N TRP A 6 -0.20 0.07 -8.93
CA TRP A 6 -0.60 1.12 -9.87
C TRP A 6 -1.90 0.81 -10.61
N ASP A 7 -2.25 -0.46 -10.74
CA ASP A 7 -3.46 -0.93 -11.42
C ASP A 7 -4.59 -1.29 -10.44
N ALA A 8 -4.28 -1.34 -9.14
CA ALA A 8 -5.23 -1.68 -8.09
C ALA A 8 -6.35 -0.63 -7.96
N ARG A 9 -7.53 -1.05 -7.49
CA ARG A 9 -8.70 -0.16 -7.37
C ARG A 9 -8.51 0.95 -6.34
N LEU A 10 -8.02 0.61 -5.15
CA LEU A 10 -7.79 1.52 -4.01
C LEU A 10 -8.97 2.48 -3.72
N PRO A 11 -10.15 1.95 -3.32
CA PRO A 11 -11.31 2.79 -3.02
C PRO A 11 -11.07 3.70 -1.79
N GLU A 12 -11.87 4.76 -1.65
CA GLU A 12 -11.69 5.74 -0.56
C GLU A 12 -11.88 5.14 0.84
N ASP A 13 -12.74 4.13 0.97
CA ASP A 13 -13.12 3.47 2.22
C ASP A 13 -12.42 2.11 2.39
N CYS A 14 -11.26 1.91 1.75
CA CYS A 14 -10.53 0.65 1.86
C CYS A 14 -9.84 0.48 3.23
N VAL A 15 -9.72 -0.78 3.67
CA VAL A 15 -8.83 -1.18 4.75
C VAL A 15 -7.55 -1.74 4.15
N LEU A 16 -6.41 -1.14 4.49
CA LEU A 16 -5.11 -1.64 4.10
C LEU A 16 -4.61 -2.63 5.15
N VAL A 17 -4.48 -3.90 4.77
CA VAL A 17 -3.90 -4.94 5.62
C VAL A 17 -2.47 -5.19 5.17
N ILE A 18 -1.52 -5.01 6.08
CA ILE A 18 -0.11 -5.34 5.86
C ILE A 18 0.22 -6.58 6.67
N GLY A 19 0.74 -7.60 6.00
CA GLY A 19 1.13 -8.85 6.62
C GLY A 19 2.34 -8.72 7.55
N ASN A 20 2.63 -9.79 8.28
CA ASN A 20 3.83 -9.90 9.09
C ASN A 20 5.10 -9.79 8.22
N GLU A 21 6.21 -9.28 8.80
CA GLU A 21 7.47 -9.06 8.08
C GLU A 21 8.06 -10.36 7.52
N ASP A 22 7.99 -11.44 8.29
CA ASP A 22 8.61 -12.72 7.95
C ASP A 22 7.62 -13.67 7.26
N GLU A 23 6.37 -13.68 7.72
CA GLU A 23 5.35 -14.65 7.28
C GLU A 23 4.38 -14.08 6.23
N GLY A 24 4.35 -12.76 6.04
CA GLY A 24 3.37 -12.11 5.18
C GLY A 24 1.94 -12.15 5.77
N PRO A 25 0.90 -11.92 4.95
CA PRO A 25 -0.49 -12.00 5.39
C PRO A 25 -0.93 -13.46 5.52
N GLY A 26 -1.64 -13.80 6.60
CA GLY A 26 -2.17 -15.15 6.78
C GLY A 26 -3.29 -15.50 5.79
N ASP A 27 -3.46 -16.79 5.51
CA ASP A 27 -4.40 -17.31 4.49
C ASP A 27 -5.84 -16.81 4.69
N VAL A 28 -6.32 -16.75 5.93
CA VAL A 28 -7.68 -16.25 6.24
C VAL A 28 -7.87 -14.80 5.78
N LEU A 29 -6.84 -13.96 5.89
CA LEU A 29 -6.89 -12.57 5.43
C LEU A 29 -6.82 -12.49 3.92
N LEU A 30 -6.03 -13.35 3.29
CA LEU A 30 -5.93 -13.44 1.82
C LEU A 30 -7.24 -13.91 1.19
N GLU A 31 -7.93 -14.87 1.81
CA GLU A 31 -9.24 -15.37 1.37
C GLU A 31 -10.36 -14.34 1.55
N ALA A 32 -10.28 -13.53 2.62
CA ALA A 32 -11.26 -12.49 2.90
C ALA A 32 -11.04 -11.19 2.10
N ALA A 33 -9.86 -11.00 1.51
CA ALA A 33 -9.52 -9.77 0.81
C ALA A 33 -10.25 -9.64 -0.53
N ASP A 34 -10.87 -8.48 -0.78
CA ASP A 34 -11.44 -8.14 -2.09
C ASP A 34 -10.37 -8.09 -3.19
N GLU A 35 -9.16 -7.67 -2.82
CA GLU A 35 -8.02 -7.56 -3.74
C GLU A 35 -6.71 -7.77 -2.99
N VAL A 36 -5.81 -8.59 -3.54
CA VAL A 36 -4.43 -8.73 -3.06
C VAL A 36 -3.55 -7.85 -3.93
N VAL A 37 -2.83 -6.91 -3.32
CA VAL A 37 -2.05 -5.89 -4.03
C VAL A 37 -0.55 -6.13 -3.81
N ALA A 38 0.25 -6.01 -4.87
CA ALA A 38 1.70 -6.09 -4.82
C ALA A 38 2.34 -4.79 -5.32
N ILE A 39 3.33 -4.28 -4.58
CA ILE A 39 4.20 -3.22 -5.09
C ILE A 39 5.11 -3.84 -6.15
N PRO A 40 5.11 -3.35 -7.40
CA PRO A 40 6.01 -3.89 -8.41
C PRO A 40 7.47 -3.74 -7.98
N MET A 41 8.21 -4.84 -8.02
CA MET A 41 9.62 -4.91 -7.64
C MET A 41 10.45 -5.40 -8.82
N TRP A 42 11.62 -4.78 -9.00
CA TRP A 42 12.65 -5.23 -9.92
C TRP A 42 13.97 -5.38 -9.17
N GLY A 43 14.70 -6.46 -9.43
CA GLY A 43 15.99 -6.74 -8.78
C GLY A 43 15.99 -8.04 -7.98
N ILE A 44 16.99 -8.18 -7.10
CA ILE A 44 17.27 -9.42 -6.36
C ILE A 44 16.54 -9.52 -5.02
N ASN A 45 15.90 -8.43 -4.56
CA ASN A 45 15.17 -8.42 -3.29
C ASN A 45 13.80 -9.07 -3.45
N HIS A 46 13.37 -9.78 -2.41
CA HIS A 46 12.09 -10.50 -2.39
C HIS A 46 10.96 -9.71 -1.73
N SER A 47 11.28 -8.67 -0.94
CA SER A 47 10.30 -7.81 -0.27
C SER A 47 10.89 -6.43 0.07
N TYR A 48 10.01 -5.50 0.42
CA TYR A 48 10.36 -4.26 1.14
C TYR A 48 10.15 -4.45 2.63
N PRO A 49 10.86 -3.70 3.50
CA PRO A 49 10.47 -3.57 4.89
C PRO A 49 8.98 -3.22 5.01
N MET A 50 8.24 -3.83 5.94
CA MET A 50 6.79 -3.63 6.12
C MET A 50 6.41 -2.15 6.17
N THR A 51 7.17 -1.35 6.91
CA THR A 51 6.92 0.09 7.06
C THR A 51 7.09 0.86 5.76
N VAL A 52 8.04 0.46 4.92
CA VAL A 52 8.26 1.03 3.58
C VAL A 52 7.11 0.64 2.67
N ALA A 53 6.70 -0.63 2.68
CA ALA A 53 5.56 -1.10 1.89
C ALA A 53 4.27 -0.35 2.26
N ALA A 54 3.97 -0.24 3.56
CA ALA A 54 2.85 0.53 4.07
C ALA A 54 2.90 2.00 3.63
N GLY A 55 4.07 2.63 3.76
CA GLY A 55 4.29 4.02 3.33
C GLY A 55 4.01 4.24 1.84
N ILE A 56 4.48 3.33 0.97
CA ILE A 56 4.26 3.40 -0.48
C ILE A 56 2.77 3.29 -0.81
N VAL A 57 2.07 2.29 -0.24
CA VAL A 57 0.64 2.08 -0.50
C VAL A 57 -0.20 3.26 0.01
N MET A 58 0.07 3.75 1.22
CA MET A 58 -0.62 4.91 1.78
C MET A 58 -0.36 6.18 0.97
N ALA A 59 0.88 6.39 0.50
CA ALA A 59 1.23 7.53 -0.34
C ALA A 59 0.50 7.49 -1.70
N GLU A 60 0.41 6.31 -2.32
CA GLU A 60 -0.33 6.15 -3.59
C GLU A 60 -1.83 6.37 -3.42
N TRP A 61 -2.42 5.79 -2.36
CA TRP A 61 -3.81 6.02 -2.02
C TRP A 61 -4.08 7.51 -1.80
N ALA A 62 -3.24 8.18 -0.99
CA ALA A 62 -3.36 9.62 -0.73
C ALA A 62 -3.19 10.45 -2.00
N ARG A 63 -2.23 10.10 -2.87
CA ARG A 63 -2.02 10.77 -4.15
C ARG A 63 -3.27 10.71 -5.02
N ARG A 64 -3.95 9.56 -5.11
CA ARG A 64 -5.22 9.40 -5.84
C ARG A 64 -6.35 10.17 -5.17
N ARG A 65 -6.47 10.05 -3.85
CA ARG A 65 -7.53 10.67 -3.06
C ARG A 65 -7.49 12.19 -3.06
N TYR A 66 -6.30 12.77 -3.17
CA TYR A 66 -6.06 14.20 -3.06
C TYR A 66 -5.47 14.83 -4.32
N ALA A 67 -5.49 14.14 -5.47
CA ALA A 67 -4.91 14.60 -6.74
C ALA A 67 -5.40 15.98 -7.23
N GLY A 68 -6.55 16.48 -6.75
CA GLY A 68 -7.11 17.79 -7.12
C GLY A 68 -7.12 18.86 -6.01
N GLU A 69 -7.10 18.48 -4.73
CA GLU A 69 -7.34 19.40 -3.59
C GLU A 69 -6.36 19.20 -2.41
N GLY A 70 -5.36 18.32 -2.57
CA GLY A 70 -4.40 18.01 -1.53
C GLY A 70 -3.55 19.21 -1.15
N ARG A 71 -3.62 19.62 0.12
CA ARG A 71 -2.69 20.61 0.68
C ARG A 71 -1.43 19.90 1.14
N VAL A 72 -0.28 20.29 0.58
CA VAL A 72 1.03 19.93 1.16
C VAL A 72 1.12 20.59 2.53
N VAL A 73 1.14 19.76 3.58
CA VAL A 73 1.34 20.23 4.96
C VAL A 73 2.84 20.34 5.20
N VAL A 74 3.37 21.56 5.09
CA VAL A 74 4.72 21.87 5.53
C VAL A 74 4.66 22.26 7.00
N THR A 75 5.06 21.37 7.90
CA THR A 75 5.31 21.74 9.29
C THR A 75 6.50 22.69 9.32
N LYS A 76 6.32 23.92 9.81
CA LYS A 76 7.46 24.77 10.15
C LYS A 76 8.27 24.02 11.20
N LYS A 77 9.51 23.66 10.90
CA LYS A 77 10.47 23.26 11.94
C LYS A 77 10.54 24.42 12.93
N GLY A 78 10.19 24.13 14.18
CA GLY A 78 10.50 24.98 15.32
C GLY A 78 12.00 25.02 15.55
#